data_AF-A0AAD4ZIU6-F1
#
_entry.id   AF-A0AAD4ZIU6-F1
#
_cell.length_a   1.000
_cell.length_b   1.000
_cell.length_c   1.000
_cell.angle_alpha   90.00
_cell.angle_beta   90.00
_cell.angle_gamma   90.00
#
_symmetry.space_group_name_H-M   'P 1'
#
loop_
_entity.id
_entity.type
_entity.pdbx_description
1 polymer ?
#
loop_
_entity_poly.entity_id
_entity_poly.type
_entity_poly.pdbx_seq_one_letter_code
_entity_poly.pdbx_strand_id
1 'polypeptide(L)'
;MSCPHVTGAAAIVKAAYPRWSTTAIKSALMTTAYVVDPKKHENEREFACGSGLLNPTKAVDPGLVFDASEKDYVDFLCKQSYNTTTARKITRDKSVCRGIKPARAWDLNYPSFSLAVEDGHEIKGNFHRTVTNVGKPNSTYNVSIVMPDSIKVLSHGKMENMW
;
A
#
# COMPACT_ATOMS: atom_id res chain seq x y z
N MET A 1 -21.34 -9.25 -1.70
CA MET A 1 -21.29 -9.30 -3.18
C MET A 1 -20.10 -8.55 -3.80
N SER A 2 -19.40 -7.64 -3.10
CA SER A 2 -18.26 -6.89 -3.67
C SER A 2 -16.96 -7.69 -3.82
N CYS A 3 -16.67 -8.62 -2.89
CA CYS A 3 -15.49 -9.50 -2.95
C CYS A 3 -15.30 -10.18 -4.33
N PRO A 4 -16.28 -10.92 -4.89
CA PRO A 4 -16.10 -11.58 -6.20
C PRO A 4 -15.90 -10.60 -7.36
N HIS A 5 -16.39 -9.35 -7.27
CA HIS A 5 -16.11 -8.32 -8.28
C HIS A 5 -14.63 -7.91 -8.26
N VAL A 6 -14.07 -7.69 -7.06
CA VAL A 6 -12.65 -7.38 -6.90
C VAL A 6 -11.79 -8.57 -7.34
N THR A 7 -12.21 -9.80 -7.03
CA THR A 7 -11.53 -11.02 -7.52
C THR A 7 -11.52 -11.08 -9.05
N GLY A 8 -12.64 -10.80 -9.71
CA GLY A 8 -12.72 -10.76 -11.18
C GLY A 8 -11.78 -9.72 -11.79
N ALA A 9 -11.73 -8.52 -11.22
CA ALA A 9 -10.81 -7.48 -11.68
C ALA A 9 -9.34 -7.85 -11.43
N ALA A 10 -9.01 -8.43 -10.27
CA ALA A 10 -7.68 -8.93 -9.99
C ALA A 10 -7.24 -10.03 -10.98
N ALA A 11 -8.18 -10.91 -11.36
CA ALA A 11 -7.93 -11.94 -12.37
C ALA A 11 -7.65 -11.34 -13.76
N ILE A 12 -8.36 -10.27 -14.16
CA ILE A 12 -8.09 -9.54 -15.41
C ILE A 12 -6.67 -8.95 -15.39
N VAL A 13 -6.29 -8.26 -14.31
CA VAL A 13 -4.93 -7.71 -14.17
C VAL A 13 -3.88 -8.83 -14.19
N LYS A 14 -4.13 -9.95 -13.50
CA LYS A 14 -3.23 -11.11 -13.51
C LYS A 14 -3.10 -11.74 -14.91
N ALA A 15 -4.17 -11.78 -15.68
CA ALA A 15 -4.15 -12.30 -17.05
C ALA A 15 -3.32 -11.40 -17.97
N ALA A 16 -3.42 -10.06 -17.81
CA ALA A 16 -2.61 -9.10 -18.56
C ALA A 16 -1.13 -9.13 -18.13
N TYR A 17 -0.86 -9.37 -16.83
CA TYR A 17 0.49 -9.42 -16.27
C TYR A 17 0.74 -10.71 -15.47
N PRO A 18 0.97 -11.86 -16.15
CA PRO A 18 1.08 -13.16 -15.49
C PRO A 18 2.20 -13.25 -14.44
N ARG A 19 3.23 -12.42 -14.55
CA ARG A 19 4.38 -12.39 -13.63
C ARG A 19 4.24 -11.43 -12.45
N TRP A 20 3.22 -10.59 -12.41
CA TRP A 20 3.03 -9.68 -11.28
C TRP A 20 2.72 -10.42 -9.99
N SER A 21 3.28 -9.92 -8.90
CA SER A 21 2.97 -10.34 -7.54
C SER A 21 1.53 -9.99 -7.18
N THR A 22 1.00 -10.65 -6.14
CA THR A 22 -0.34 -10.35 -5.61
C THR A 22 -0.41 -8.93 -5.04
N THR A 23 0.70 -8.42 -4.51
CA THR A 23 0.84 -7.06 -3.99
C THR A 23 0.90 -6.01 -5.09
N ALA A 24 1.58 -6.27 -6.21
CA ALA A 24 1.55 -5.39 -7.38
C ALA A 24 0.13 -5.28 -7.97
N ILE A 25 -0.60 -6.39 -8.07
CA ILE A 25 -2.00 -6.39 -8.53
C ILE A 25 -2.88 -5.59 -7.56
N LYS A 26 -2.73 -5.82 -6.25
CA LYS A 26 -3.44 -5.06 -5.23
C LYS A 26 -3.13 -3.57 -5.33
N SER A 27 -1.86 -3.21 -5.52
CA SER A 27 -1.44 -1.84 -5.72
C SER A 27 -2.14 -1.23 -6.92
N ALA A 28 -2.14 -1.89 -8.07
CA ALA A 28 -2.78 -1.40 -9.27
C ALA A 28 -4.28 -1.14 -9.08
N LEU A 29 -4.99 -2.05 -8.42
CA LEU A 29 -6.42 -1.87 -8.10
C LEU A 29 -6.67 -0.71 -7.14
N MET A 30 -5.78 -0.49 -6.17
CA MET A 30 -5.92 0.57 -5.15
C MET A 30 -5.56 1.95 -5.71
N THR A 31 -4.43 2.11 -6.40
CA THR A 31 -3.95 3.42 -6.87
C THR A 31 -4.73 3.97 -8.06
N THR A 32 -5.48 3.11 -8.74
CA THR A 32 -6.32 3.51 -9.90
C THR A 32 -7.81 3.61 -9.57
N ALA A 33 -8.19 3.33 -8.32
CA ALA A 33 -9.56 3.47 -7.86
C ALA A 33 -10.05 4.93 -7.98
N TYR A 34 -11.34 5.09 -8.25
CA TYR A 34 -11.99 6.39 -8.17
C TYR A 34 -12.17 6.80 -6.71
N VAL A 35 -11.74 8.01 -6.38
CA VAL A 35 -12.00 8.61 -5.08
C VAL A 35 -13.52 8.73 -4.90
N VAL A 36 -14.05 8.08 -3.87
CA VAL A 36 -15.46 8.18 -3.51
C VAL A 36 -15.71 9.53 -2.86
N ASP A 37 -16.86 10.14 -3.13
CA ASP A 37 -17.26 11.41 -2.52
C ASP A 37 -17.23 11.30 -0.98
N PRO A 38 -16.34 12.05 -0.30
CA PRO A 38 -16.21 12.00 1.16
C PRO A 38 -17.52 12.36 1.87
N LYS A 39 -18.39 13.15 1.25
CA LYS A 39 -19.70 13.54 1.82
C LYS A 39 -20.65 12.35 1.98
N LYS A 40 -20.43 11.26 1.25
CA LYS A 40 -21.23 10.03 1.39
C LYS A 40 -20.78 9.18 2.58
N HIS A 41 -19.60 9.45 3.15
CA HIS A 41 -18.97 8.70 4.23
C HIS A 41 -18.28 9.66 5.21
N GLU A 42 -18.97 10.72 5.66
CA GLU A 42 -18.34 11.82 6.40
C GLU A 42 -17.64 11.37 7.70
N ASN A 43 -18.18 10.32 8.34
CA ASN A 43 -17.69 9.82 9.62
C ASN A 43 -16.53 8.81 9.45
N GLU A 44 -16.65 7.87 8.52
CA GLU A 44 -15.70 6.76 8.36
C GLU A 44 -14.64 7.00 7.29
N ARG A 45 -14.96 7.78 6.25
CA ARG A 45 -14.06 8.14 5.13
C ARG A 45 -13.31 6.93 4.55
N GLU A 46 -11.98 6.96 4.54
CA GLU A 46 -11.12 5.89 4.04
C GLU A 46 -11.30 4.58 4.82
N PHE A 47 -11.80 4.61 6.06
CA PHE A 47 -12.11 3.39 6.81
C PHE A 47 -13.40 2.69 6.31
N ALA A 48 -14.27 3.38 5.58
CA ALA A 48 -15.43 2.77 4.93
C ALA A 48 -15.10 2.20 3.53
N CYS A 49 -14.30 2.90 2.73
CA CYS A 49 -14.10 2.57 1.30
C CYS A 49 -12.65 2.34 0.87
N GLY A 50 -11.67 2.48 1.77
CA GLY A 50 -10.24 2.35 1.45
C GLY A 50 -9.80 3.39 0.43
N SER A 51 -9.20 2.93 -0.67
CA SER A 51 -8.78 3.78 -1.79
C SER A 51 -9.94 4.25 -2.68
N GLY A 52 -11.15 3.68 -2.51
CA GLY A 52 -12.35 4.10 -3.22
C GLY A 52 -12.95 3.02 -4.13
N LEU A 53 -13.65 3.45 -5.18
CA LEU A 53 -14.38 2.58 -6.09
C LEU A 53 -13.47 2.00 -7.18
N LEU A 54 -13.50 0.68 -7.33
CA LEU A 54 -12.66 -0.06 -8.26
C LEU A 54 -12.78 0.43 -9.72
N ASN A 55 -11.64 0.54 -10.40
CA ASN A 55 -11.55 0.84 -11.84
C ASN A 55 -10.73 -0.22 -12.59
N PRO A 56 -11.36 -1.33 -13.06
CA PRO A 56 -10.64 -2.43 -13.71
C PRO A 56 -9.88 -1.99 -14.97
N THR A 57 -10.44 -1.04 -15.73
CA THR A 57 -9.85 -0.55 -16.98
C THR A 57 -8.57 0.25 -16.75
N LYS A 58 -8.47 1.00 -15.64
CA LYS A 58 -7.23 1.69 -15.28
C LYS A 58 -6.24 0.79 -14.56
N ALA A 59 -6.71 -0.22 -13.82
CA ALA A 59 -5.84 -1.13 -13.08
C ALA A 59 -4.92 -1.98 -13.96
N VAL A 60 -5.24 -2.15 -15.25
CA VAL A 60 -4.33 -2.82 -16.21
C VAL A 60 -3.19 -1.91 -16.69
N ASP A 61 -3.23 -0.60 -16.45
CA ASP A 61 -2.11 0.31 -16.77
C ASP A 61 -1.96 1.37 -15.66
N PRO A 62 -1.47 0.98 -14.47
CA PRO A 62 -1.41 1.85 -13.30
C PRO A 62 -0.23 2.84 -13.34
N GLY A 63 0.71 2.68 -14.27
CA GLY A 63 1.97 3.43 -14.34
C GLY A 63 2.97 3.04 -13.24
N LEU A 64 2.58 3.16 -11.97
CA LEU A 64 3.41 2.83 -10.80
C LEU A 64 2.73 1.80 -9.91
N VAL A 65 3.52 0.92 -9.30
CA VAL A 65 3.04 -0.05 -8.29
C VAL A 65 3.91 -0.04 -7.03
N PHE A 66 3.26 -0.26 -5.88
CA PHE A 66 3.87 -0.54 -4.59
C PHE A 66 3.96 -2.06 -4.43
N ASP A 67 5.09 -2.63 -4.82
CA ASP A 67 5.32 -4.07 -4.71
C ASP A 67 5.93 -4.41 -3.34
N ALA A 68 5.54 -5.56 -2.80
CA ALA A 68 6.07 -6.08 -1.54
C ALA A 68 6.12 -7.61 -1.59
N SER A 69 7.21 -8.17 -1.07
CA SER A 69 7.46 -9.60 -0.99
C SER A 69 6.83 -10.21 0.27
N GLU A 70 6.77 -11.55 0.30
CA GLU A 70 6.37 -12.28 1.53
C GLU A 70 7.27 -11.95 2.71
N LYS A 71 8.57 -11.74 2.45
CA LYS A 71 9.54 -11.34 3.48
C LYS A 71 9.15 -9.99 4.11
N ASP A 72 8.67 -9.03 3.33
CA ASP A 72 8.25 -7.72 3.85
C ASP A 72 7.08 -7.85 4.83
N TYR A 73 6.16 -8.79 4.58
CA TYR A 73 5.08 -9.11 5.52
C TYR A 73 5.55 -9.84 6.77
N VAL A 74 6.52 -10.75 6.64
CA VAL A 74 7.16 -11.39 7.81
C VAL A 74 7.82 -10.33 8.67
N ASP A 75 8.62 -9.45 8.07
CA ASP A 75 9.31 -8.37 8.77
C ASP A 75 8.31 -7.38 9.41
N PHE A 76 7.18 -7.11 8.74
CA PHE A 76 6.05 -6.36 9.30
C PHE A 76 5.48 -7.02 10.56
N LEU A 77 5.15 -8.32 10.51
CA LEU A 77 4.65 -9.06 11.68
C LEU A 77 5.65 -9.02 12.83
N CYS A 78 6.93 -9.24 12.55
CA CYS A 78 7.99 -9.18 13.56
C CYS A 78 8.11 -7.80 14.21
N LYS A 79 7.98 -6.71 13.44
CA LYS A 79 7.95 -5.34 13.97
C LYS A 79 6.73 -5.07 14.84
N GLN A 80 5.59 -5.70 14.54
CA GLN A 80 4.37 -5.66 15.37
C GLN A 80 4.47 -6.51 16.65
N SER A 81 5.69 -6.86 17.10
CA SER A 81 5.97 -7.65 18.31
C SER A 81 5.51 -9.11 18.25
N TYR A 82 5.22 -9.66 17.07
CA TYR A 82 5.00 -11.09 16.93
C TYR A 82 6.32 -11.84 17.11
N ASN A 83 6.33 -12.85 17.98
CA ASN A 83 7.48 -13.75 18.09
C ASN A 83 7.49 -14.80 16.97
N THR A 84 8.63 -15.46 16.76
CA THR A 84 8.81 -16.49 15.72
C THR A 84 7.75 -17.59 15.78
N THR A 85 7.34 -18.01 16.98
CA THR A 85 6.34 -19.08 17.13
C THR A 85 4.97 -18.65 16.59
N THR A 86 4.53 -17.43 16.91
CA THR A 86 3.25 -16.89 16.42
C THR A 86 3.31 -16.54 14.94
N ALA A 87 4.42 -15.94 14.48
CA ALA A 87 4.62 -15.63 13.06
C ALA A 87 4.50 -16.91 12.21
N ARG A 88 5.13 -18.03 12.62
CA ARG A 88 5.04 -19.33 11.92
C ARG A 88 3.65 -19.92 11.89
N LYS A 89 2.81 -19.65 12.89
CA LYS A 89 1.39 -20.08 12.85
C LYS A 89 0.62 -19.36 11.75
N ILE A 90 1.00 -18.13 11.41
CA ILE A 90 0.38 -17.32 10.36
C ILE A 90 0.97 -17.67 9.01
N THR A 91 2.29 -17.64 8.88
CA THR A 91 3.01 -17.85 7.61
C THR A 91 3.02 -19.31 7.16
N ARG A 92 2.81 -20.25 8.09
CA ARG A 92 2.82 -21.71 7.86
C ARG A 92 4.14 -22.22 7.26
N ASP A 93 5.23 -21.51 7.50
CA ASP A 93 6.56 -21.83 6.98
C ASP A 93 7.64 -21.78 8.08
N LYS A 94 8.92 -21.66 7.69
CA LYS A 94 10.06 -21.58 8.61
C LYS A 94 10.47 -20.15 8.97
N SER A 95 9.66 -19.13 8.66
CA SER A 95 9.95 -17.71 8.91
C SER A 95 10.43 -17.43 10.34
N VAL A 96 11.33 -16.45 10.49
CA VAL A 96 12.01 -16.13 11.76
C VAL A 96 12.13 -14.62 11.93
N CYS A 97 11.79 -14.13 13.12
CA CYS A 97 11.94 -12.72 13.50
C CYS A 97 13.33 -12.35 14.02
N ARG A 98 14.39 -13.02 13.56
CA ARG A 98 15.73 -12.88 14.15
C ARG A 98 16.32 -11.51 13.82
N GLY A 99 16.68 -10.74 14.84
CA GLY A 99 17.33 -9.43 14.69
C GLY A 99 16.39 -8.28 14.34
N ILE A 100 15.08 -8.54 14.22
CA ILE A 100 14.08 -7.50 13.95
C ILE A 100 13.55 -6.98 15.29
N LYS A 101 13.78 -5.70 15.56
CA LYS A 101 13.26 -5.04 16.75
C LYS A 101 11.81 -4.62 16.52
N PRO A 102 10.95 -4.71 17.56
CA PRO A 102 9.62 -4.11 17.51
C PRO A 102 9.67 -2.64 17.11
N ALA A 103 8.76 -2.25 16.22
CA ALA A 103 8.65 -0.91 15.69
C ALA A 103 7.22 -0.70 15.16
N ARG A 104 6.85 0.54 14.81
CA ARG A 104 5.51 0.85 14.30
C ARG A 104 5.15 0.17 12.96
N ALA A 105 6.12 -0.46 12.30
CA ALA A 105 5.97 -1.22 11.04
C ALA A 105 5.35 -0.43 9.87
N TRP A 106 5.45 0.90 9.92
CA TRP A 106 4.89 1.82 8.92
C TRP A 106 5.60 1.77 7.57
N ASP A 107 6.74 1.10 7.51
CA ASP A 107 7.61 0.98 6.36
C ASP A 107 7.27 -0.21 5.45
N LEU A 108 6.22 -0.98 5.77
CA LEU A 108 5.64 -1.89 4.77
C LEU A 108 5.26 -1.10 3.52
N ASN A 109 5.69 -1.57 2.35
CA ASN A 109 5.51 -0.88 1.08
C ASN A 109 4.07 -1.01 0.57
N TYR A 110 3.14 -0.37 1.27
CA TYR A 110 1.72 -0.50 1.06
C TYR A 110 1.16 0.74 0.33
N PRO A 111 0.19 0.59 -0.60
CA PRO A 111 -0.37 1.68 -1.42
C PRO A 111 -1.36 2.58 -0.66
N SER A 112 -1.17 2.74 0.65
CA SER A 112 -1.87 3.70 1.49
C SER A 112 -1.02 4.07 2.71
N PHE A 113 -1.43 5.15 3.38
CA PHE A 113 -0.78 5.65 4.58
C PHE A 113 -1.82 5.75 5.69
N SER A 114 -1.44 5.32 6.90
CA SER A 114 -2.29 5.42 8.08
C SER A 114 -1.42 5.70 9.29
N LEU A 115 -1.84 6.65 10.11
CA LEU A 115 -1.15 7.06 11.32
C LEU A 115 -2.16 7.05 12.48
N ALA A 116 -1.97 6.16 13.45
CA ALA A 116 -2.68 6.26 14.71
C ALA A 116 -2.11 7.45 15.50
N VAL A 117 -2.99 8.33 15.96
CA VAL A 117 -2.66 9.53 16.73
C VAL A 117 -3.37 9.45 18.08
N GLU A 118 -2.75 10.05 19.10
CA GLU A 118 -3.32 10.19 20.43
C GLU A 118 -3.64 11.66 20.68
N ASP A 119 -4.80 11.93 21.26
CA ASP A 119 -5.22 13.30 21.56
C ASP A 119 -4.21 14.01 22.45
N GLY A 120 -3.93 15.28 22.14
CA GLY A 120 -2.96 16.10 22.86
C GLY A 120 -1.48 15.81 22.55
N HIS A 121 -1.16 14.85 21.68
CA HIS A 121 0.21 14.54 21.29
C HIS A 121 0.59 15.12 19.92
N GLU A 122 1.88 15.38 19.73
CA GLU A 122 2.41 15.82 18.43
C GLU A 122 2.16 14.74 17.36
N ILE A 123 1.52 15.15 16.25
CA ILE A 123 1.29 14.27 15.11
C ILE A 123 2.55 14.24 14.25
N LYS A 124 3.32 13.15 14.32
CA LYS A 124 4.52 12.96 13.52
C LYS A 124 4.66 11.53 13.02
N GLY A 125 4.85 11.38 11.71
CA GLY A 125 5.08 10.10 11.05
C GLY A 125 6.05 10.23 9.89
N ASN A 126 6.91 9.24 9.72
CA ASN A 126 7.78 9.11 8.54
C ASN A 126 7.50 7.76 7.87
N PHE A 127 7.11 7.81 6.60
CA PHE A 127 6.74 6.64 5.81
C PHE A 127 7.70 6.51 4.63
N HIS A 128 8.40 5.38 4.57
CA HIS A 128 9.25 5.05 3.43
C HIS A 128 8.44 4.17 2.48
N ARG A 129 8.49 4.50 1.19
CA ARG A 129 7.83 3.75 0.12
C ARG A 129 8.76 3.64 -1.06
N THR A 130 8.66 2.51 -1.75
CA THR A 130 9.34 2.25 -3.02
C THR A 130 8.28 2.03 -4.08
N VAL A 131 8.33 2.80 -5.15
CA VAL A 131 7.43 2.63 -6.29
C VAL A 131 8.21 2.07 -7.46
N THR A 132 7.64 1.08 -8.14
CA THR A 132 8.22 0.48 -9.35
C THR A 132 7.45 1.00 -10.56
N ASN A 133 8.17 1.51 -11.56
CA ASN A 133 7.56 1.88 -12.84
C ASN A 133 7.22 0.62 -13.64
N VAL A 134 5.95 0.48 -13.98
CA VAL A 134 5.40 -0.59 -14.83
C VAL A 134 4.71 -0.03 -16.08
N GLY A 135 4.74 1.29 -16.25
CA GLY A 135 4.24 1.99 -17.43
C GLY A 135 5.36 2.23 -18.45
N LYS A 136 5.32 3.40 -19.08
CA LYS A 136 6.29 3.76 -20.12
C LYS A 136 7.69 3.97 -19.52
N PRO A 137 8.75 3.50 -20.19
CA PRO A 137 10.13 3.78 -19.78
C PRO A 137 10.41 5.29 -19.85
N ASN A 138 11.42 5.76 -19.09
CA ASN A 138 11.83 7.17 -19.07
C ASN A 138 10.70 8.15 -18.73
N SER A 139 9.85 7.81 -17.77
CA SER A 139 8.76 8.66 -17.29
C SER A 139 9.15 9.41 -16.01
N THR A 140 8.80 10.69 -15.95
CA THR A 140 8.96 11.54 -14.75
C THR A 140 7.61 11.72 -14.09
N TYR A 141 7.54 11.46 -12.77
CA TYR A 141 6.32 11.62 -11.99
C TYR A 141 6.47 12.75 -10.97
N ASN A 142 5.50 13.64 -10.90
CA ASN A 142 5.44 14.71 -9.90
C ASN A 142 4.43 14.35 -8.81
N VAL A 143 4.81 14.60 -7.55
CA VAL A 143 3.95 14.34 -6.39
C VAL A 143 3.03 15.54 -6.15
N SER A 144 1.72 15.29 -6.10
CA SER A 144 0.72 16.24 -5.65
C SER A 144 0.15 15.81 -4.30
N ILE A 145 0.09 16.72 -3.33
CA ILE A 145 -0.39 16.44 -1.97
C ILE A 145 -1.58 17.34 -1.68
N VAL A 146 -2.69 16.74 -1.27
CA VAL A 146 -3.92 17.44 -0.86
C VAL A 146 -4.18 17.07 0.60
N MET A 147 -4.12 18.05 1.50
CA MET A 147 -4.29 17.90 2.94
C MET A 147 -5.05 19.13 3.50
N PRO A 148 -5.80 18.98 4.61
CA PRO A 148 -6.35 20.14 5.31
C PRO A 148 -5.23 21.02 5.87
N ASP A 149 -5.51 22.31 6.07
CA ASP A 149 -4.51 23.30 6.50
C ASP A 149 -3.85 22.99 7.86
N SER A 150 -4.51 22.18 8.69
CA SER A 150 -4.01 21.75 10.00
C SER A 150 -2.90 20.70 9.93
N ILE A 151 -2.67 20.07 8.77
CA ILE A 151 -1.70 18.98 8.61
C ILE A 151 -0.70 19.31 7.48
N LYS A 152 0.58 19.33 7.83
CA LYS A 152 1.67 19.49 6.87
C LYS A 152 2.28 18.15 6.49
N VAL A 153 2.25 17.82 5.21
CA VAL A 153 2.92 16.63 4.65
C VAL A 153 3.99 17.05 3.66
N LEU A 154 5.17 16.44 3.78
CA LEU A 154 6.31 16.70 2.91
C LEU A 154 6.77 15.38 2.28
N SER A 155 6.95 15.37 0.97
CA SER A 155 7.54 14.25 0.24
C SER A 155 8.96 14.58 -0.17
N HIS A 156 9.90 13.67 0.10
CA HIS A 156 11.27 13.74 -0.40
C HIS A 156 11.51 12.50 -1.27
N GLY A 157 11.62 12.69 -2.58
CA GLY A 157 11.85 11.60 -3.54
C GLY A 157 13.19 11.77 -4.25
N LYS A 158 13.94 10.67 -4.37
CA LYS A 158 14.92 10.48 -5.45
C LYS A 158 14.29 9.49 -6.43
N MET A 159 14.07 9.91 -7.67
CA MET A 159 13.72 8.99 -8.74
C MET A 159 15.01 8.33 -9.21
N GLU A 160 15.27 7.10 -8.77
CA GLU A 160 16.31 6.27 -9.38
C GLU A 160 15.68 5.54 -10.56
N ASN A 161 16.07 5.95 -11.77
CA ASN A 161 15.74 5.23 -12.99
C ASN A 161 16.42 3.87 -12.91
N MET A 162 15.66 2.79 -12.74
CA MET A 162 16.13 1.46 -13.06
C MET A 162 15.64 1.11 -14.47
N TRP A 163 16.61 1.10 -15.39
CA TRP A 163 16.59 0.75 -16.83
C TRP A 163 16.15 1.84 -17.81
#